data_AF-A0A165TBI6-F1
#
_entry.id   AF-A0A165TBI6-F1
#
_cell.length_a   1.000
_cell.length_b   1.000
_cell.length_c   1.000
_cell.angle_alpha   90.00
_cell.angle_beta   90.00
_cell.angle_gamma   90.00
#
_symmetry.space_group_name_H-M   'P 1'
#
loop_
_entity.id
_entity.type
_entity.pdbx_description
1 polymer ?
#
loop_
_entity_poly.entity_id
_entity_poly.type
_entity_poly.pdbx_seq_one_letter_code
_entity_poly.pdbx_strand_id
1 'polypeptide(L)'
;MQELLLNALLAYRMGRTFVYYNYTWRDDGSQYTLFNDKHVPSTIPLSALLQGPVLGAPPTTDRAAPQPFAVTEDHFHRVCPPGARTVVRADAVTALAGAPTTAAGVLAKWVERFGALPDKCLEVPRDGGQNFDIYMFGDASRLLDVWPVLSQSPLLREFAWSPLVERAFDRNRAAFAPAAAPAVRPLTGPGSSSGARPGRAKSPSAARYAPLAGLLALHVRRGDFAEHCADLARWGSSYVANNAFPGMPDTFRFPPGADADADARVEMQRPHCFPSIPEIVARAVEERERERARGDGGGAVGLVDVYVMTNGPGEWVRELKDALWTAGGWRSVASSRDLELDWEQRFVKQAVDMLIGQRAQVFVGNGFSSLSGLVNMLRTANGIPAAQNRLF
;
A
#
# COMPACT_ATOMS: atom_id res chain seq x y z
N MET A 1 -3.33 6.57 -2.85
CA MET A 1 -4.11 5.40 -2.39
C MET A 1 -4.38 5.43 -0.88
N GLN A 2 -3.41 5.69 0.00
CA GLN A 2 -3.67 5.78 1.46
C GLN A 2 -4.78 6.79 1.80
N GLU A 3 -4.64 8.03 1.31
CA GLU A 3 -5.65 9.09 1.44
C GLU A 3 -7.01 8.68 0.86
N LEU A 4 -7.04 8.06 -0.33
CA LEU A 4 -8.27 7.59 -0.95
C LEU A 4 -9.03 6.59 -0.07
N LEU A 5 -8.32 5.65 0.57
CA LEU A 5 -8.93 4.67 1.47
C LEU A 5 -9.47 5.33 2.75
N LEU A 6 -8.79 6.35 3.29
CA LEU A 6 -9.28 7.10 4.45
C LEU A 6 -10.46 8.01 4.10
N ASN A 7 -10.46 8.65 2.94
CA ASN A 7 -11.61 9.43 2.46
C ASN A 7 -12.82 8.52 2.17
N ALA A 8 -12.59 7.31 1.66
CA ALA A 8 -13.65 6.32 1.50
C ALA A 8 -14.17 5.84 2.87
N LEU A 9 -13.28 5.65 3.86
CA LEU A 9 -13.67 5.32 5.23
C LEU A 9 -14.51 6.45 5.84
N LEU A 10 -14.11 7.70 5.61
CA LEU A 10 -14.81 8.90 6.06
C LEU A 10 -16.26 8.91 5.54
N ALA A 11 -16.45 8.74 4.23
CA ALA A 11 -17.78 8.66 3.62
C ALA A 11 -18.60 7.51 4.22
N TYR A 12 -18.02 6.30 4.32
CA TYR A 12 -18.67 5.15 4.92
C TYR A 12 -19.13 5.41 6.35
N ARG A 13 -18.28 6.02 7.19
CA ARG A 13 -18.60 6.33 8.60
C ARG A 13 -19.61 7.45 8.76
N MET A 14 -19.72 8.35 7.78
CA MET A 14 -20.79 9.36 7.73
C MET A 14 -22.11 8.79 7.20
N GLY A 15 -22.17 7.52 6.78
CA GLY A 15 -23.36 6.96 6.14
C GLY A 15 -23.60 7.54 4.74
N ARG A 16 -22.54 7.99 4.04
CA ARG A 16 -22.61 8.61 2.71
C ARG A 16 -21.92 7.76 1.65
N THR A 17 -22.38 7.91 0.42
CA THR A 17 -21.72 7.34 -0.77
C THR A 17 -20.40 8.06 -1.03
N PHE A 18 -19.31 7.31 -1.16
CA PHE A 18 -18.00 7.87 -1.51
C PHE A 18 -17.96 8.29 -2.98
N VAL A 19 -17.31 9.41 -3.29
CA VAL A 19 -17.05 9.82 -4.68
C VAL A 19 -15.60 9.49 -5.00
N TYR A 20 -15.37 8.50 -5.87
CA TYR A 20 -14.02 8.15 -6.28
C TYR A 20 -13.63 8.89 -7.57
N TYR A 21 -12.34 9.18 -7.65
CA TYR A 21 -11.71 9.89 -8.75
C TYR A 21 -10.54 9.06 -9.29
N ASN A 22 -10.17 9.34 -10.54
CA ASN A 22 -9.04 8.66 -11.19
C ASN A 22 -7.72 9.15 -10.60
N TYR A 23 -6.67 8.34 -10.74
CA TYR A 23 -5.33 8.82 -10.44
C TYR A 23 -4.93 9.81 -11.54
N THR A 24 -4.58 11.04 -11.15
CA THR A 24 -4.32 12.14 -12.09
C THR A 24 -2.93 12.72 -11.83
N TRP A 25 -2.02 12.58 -12.81
CA TRP A 25 -0.72 13.24 -12.83
C TRP A 25 -0.84 14.73 -13.11
N ARG A 26 -1.72 15.09 -14.04
CA ARG A 26 -1.99 16.47 -14.44
C ARG A 26 -3.45 16.62 -14.80
N ASP A 27 -4.05 17.70 -14.31
CA ASP A 27 -5.48 17.96 -14.37
C ASP A 27 -5.84 19.15 -15.27
N ASP A 28 -5.00 19.43 -16.27
CA ASP A 28 -5.18 20.50 -17.26
C ASP A 28 -5.99 20.04 -18.49
N GLY A 29 -6.58 18.85 -18.43
CA GLY A 29 -7.27 18.20 -19.54
C GLY A 29 -6.34 17.53 -20.56
N SER A 30 -5.02 17.57 -20.37
CA SER A 30 -4.08 16.84 -21.24
C SER A 30 -4.28 15.32 -21.10
N GLN A 31 -4.15 14.59 -22.22
CA GLN A 31 -4.18 13.12 -22.21
C GLN A 31 -2.84 12.52 -21.74
N TYR A 32 -1.75 13.26 -21.92
CA TYR A 32 -0.39 12.79 -21.61
C TYR A 32 0.39 13.85 -20.85
N THR A 33 1.19 13.39 -19.90
CA THR A 33 2.15 14.18 -19.12
C THR A 33 3.56 13.74 -19.46
N LEU A 34 4.50 14.69 -19.54
CA LEU A 34 5.92 14.39 -19.67
C LEU A 34 6.51 14.14 -18.28
N PHE A 35 7.04 12.94 -18.05
CA PHE A 35 7.70 12.54 -16.81
C PHE A 35 9.00 11.79 -17.13
N ASN A 36 10.14 12.30 -16.63
CA ASN A 36 11.48 11.77 -16.94
C ASN A 36 11.70 11.55 -18.45
N ASP A 37 11.42 12.59 -19.25
CA ASP A 37 11.52 12.60 -20.72
C ASP A 37 10.67 11.53 -21.45
N LYS A 38 9.65 10.99 -20.77
CA LYS A 38 8.72 10.02 -21.34
C LYS A 38 7.28 10.50 -21.20
N HIS A 39 6.50 10.28 -22.25
CA HIS A 39 5.06 10.48 -22.17
C HIS A 39 4.43 9.36 -21.36
N VAL A 40 3.72 9.76 -20.29
CA VAL A 40 2.85 8.88 -19.51
C VAL A 40 1.41 9.38 -19.62
N PRO A 41 0.39 8.51 -19.53
CA PRO A 41 -1.00 8.95 -19.45
C PRO A 41 -1.16 9.95 -18.29
N SER A 42 -1.83 11.08 -18.52
CA SER A 42 -2.11 12.06 -17.46
C SER A 42 -3.08 11.50 -16.42
N THR A 43 -3.89 10.51 -16.80
CA THR A 43 -4.84 9.86 -15.90
C THR A 43 -4.76 8.34 -16.02
N ILE A 44 -4.94 7.66 -14.89
CA ILE A 44 -5.11 6.22 -14.82
C ILE A 44 -6.47 5.97 -14.14
N PRO A 45 -7.42 5.29 -14.82
CA PRO A 45 -8.69 4.96 -14.21
C PRO A 45 -8.49 4.20 -12.90
N LEU A 46 -9.20 4.58 -11.83
CA LEU A 46 -9.02 3.87 -10.56
C LEU A 46 -9.43 2.38 -10.68
N SER A 47 -10.36 2.07 -11.58
CA SER A 47 -10.75 0.70 -11.96
C SER A 47 -9.66 -0.10 -12.67
N ALA A 48 -8.63 0.55 -13.21
CA ALA A 48 -7.45 -0.14 -13.71
C ALA A 48 -6.55 -0.65 -12.58
N LEU A 49 -6.65 -0.07 -11.37
CA LEU A 49 -5.86 -0.43 -10.20
C LEU A 49 -6.64 -1.28 -9.20
N LEU A 50 -7.89 -0.92 -8.91
CA LEU A 50 -8.70 -1.48 -7.82
C LEU A 50 -10.01 -2.06 -8.33
N GLN A 51 -10.67 -2.84 -7.47
CA GLN A 51 -12.07 -3.25 -7.58
C GLN A 51 -12.69 -3.36 -6.18
N GLY A 52 -13.97 -3.74 -6.10
CA GLY A 52 -14.67 -3.93 -4.82
C GLY A 52 -15.37 -2.66 -4.31
N PRO A 53 -15.68 -2.58 -3.00
CA PRO A 53 -16.54 -1.52 -2.46
C PRO A 53 -16.04 -0.10 -2.72
N VAL A 54 -14.73 0.12 -2.72
CA VAL A 54 -14.13 1.43 -3.02
C VAL A 54 -14.51 1.99 -4.40
N LEU A 55 -14.93 1.13 -5.34
CA LEU A 55 -15.44 1.49 -6.67
C LEU A 55 -16.95 1.31 -6.85
N GLY A 56 -17.68 1.09 -5.76
CA GLY A 56 -19.14 1.01 -5.76
C GLY A 56 -19.72 -0.40 -5.80
N ALA A 57 -18.88 -1.45 -5.74
CA ALA A 57 -19.41 -2.81 -5.59
C ALA A 57 -20.14 -2.94 -4.23
N PRO A 58 -21.31 -3.61 -4.16
CA PRO A 58 -21.99 -3.80 -2.90
C PRO A 58 -21.12 -4.61 -1.91
N PRO A 59 -20.81 -4.10 -0.70
CA PRO A 59 -20.10 -4.87 0.31
C PRO A 59 -20.91 -6.06 0.80
N THR A 60 -20.23 -7.18 1.01
CA THR A 60 -20.80 -8.41 1.58
C THR A 60 -20.59 -8.52 3.08
N THR A 61 -19.58 -7.83 3.62
CA THR A 61 -19.21 -7.83 5.05
C THR A 61 -20.01 -6.83 5.89
N ASP A 62 -20.67 -5.88 5.23
CA ASP A 62 -21.63 -4.96 5.85
C ASP A 62 -22.76 -4.65 4.85
N ARG A 63 -23.83 -5.44 4.91
CA ARG A 63 -24.98 -5.27 4.02
C ARG A 63 -25.83 -4.04 4.34
N ALA A 64 -25.62 -3.41 5.51
CA ALA A 64 -26.32 -2.20 5.91
C ALA A 64 -25.60 -0.93 5.44
N ALA A 65 -24.40 -1.06 4.85
CA ALA A 65 -23.67 0.06 4.30
C ALA A 65 -24.47 0.80 3.21
N PRO A 66 -24.30 2.14 3.07
CA PRO A 66 -24.96 2.94 2.05
C PRO A 66 -24.77 2.36 0.64
N GLN A 67 -25.83 2.41 -0.19
CA GLN A 67 -25.81 1.95 -1.58
C GLN A 67 -26.19 3.08 -2.54
N PRO A 68 -25.47 3.23 -3.67
CA PRO A 68 -24.20 2.56 -3.99
C PRO A 68 -23.11 2.96 -2.99
N PHE A 69 -22.15 2.06 -2.72
CA PHE A 69 -21.10 2.31 -1.75
C PHE A 69 -20.18 3.46 -2.20
N ALA A 70 -19.92 3.54 -3.49
CA ALA A 70 -19.19 4.63 -4.13
C ALA A 70 -19.71 4.89 -5.55
N VAL A 71 -19.49 6.10 -6.05
CA VAL A 71 -19.83 6.53 -7.43
C VAL A 71 -18.66 7.27 -8.05
N THR A 72 -18.64 7.36 -9.38
CA THR A 72 -17.65 8.19 -10.09
C THR A 72 -17.88 9.67 -9.81
N GLU A 73 -16.80 10.44 -9.86
CA GLU A 73 -16.84 11.91 -9.89
C GLU A 73 -17.80 12.45 -10.97
N ASP A 74 -17.78 11.89 -12.18
CA ASP A 74 -18.72 12.25 -13.26
C ASP A 74 -20.19 11.98 -12.90
N HIS A 75 -20.47 10.91 -12.15
CA HIS A 75 -21.82 10.65 -11.67
C HIS A 75 -22.22 11.68 -10.62
N PHE A 76 -21.33 11.96 -9.66
CA PHE A 76 -21.54 13.00 -8.64
C PHE A 76 -21.84 14.35 -9.29
N HIS A 77 -21.03 14.81 -10.24
CA HIS A 77 -21.24 16.09 -10.92
C HIS A 77 -22.58 16.21 -11.65
N ARG A 78 -23.11 15.11 -12.18
CA ARG A 78 -24.43 15.08 -12.82
C ARG A 78 -25.59 15.16 -11.83
N VAL A 79 -25.50 14.45 -10.69
CA VAL A 79 -26.59 14.38 -9.70
C VAL A 79 -26.51 15.48 -8.63
N CYS A 80 -25.34 16.11 -8.51
CA CYS A 80 -25.00 17.20 -7.61
C CYS A 80 -24.35 18.32 -8.43
N PRO A 81 -25.12 19.14 -9.18
CA PRO A 81 -24.58 20.32 -9.86
C PRO A 81 -24.07 21.37 -8.86
N PRO A 82 -23.19 22.31 -9.23
CA PRO A 82 -22.54 23.25 -8.29
C PRO A 82 -23.49 23.96 -7.31
N GLY A 83 -24.67 24.40 -7.76
CA GLY A 83 -25.66 25.07 -6.90
C GLY A 83 -26.39 24.17 -5.91
N ALA A 84 -26.24 22.84 -6.01
CA ALA A 84 -26.84 21.85 -5.11
C ALA A 84 -25.83 21.26 -4.12
N ARG A 85 -24.57 21.74 -4.12
CA ARG A 85 -23.49 21.21 -3.29
C ARG A 85 -23.30 22.10 -2.07
N THR A 86 -23.17 21.46 -0.92
CA THR A 86 -22.68 22.11 0.29
C THR A 86 -21.17 21.94 0.31
N VAL A 87 -20.48 23.06 0.09
CA VAL A 87 -19.01 23.11 0.04
C VAL A 87 -18.47 23.21 1.47
N VAL A 88 -17.61 22.27 1.84
CA VAL A 88 -16.99 22.19 3.16
C VAL A 88 -15.48 22.21 3.00
N ARG A 89 -14.82 23.16 3.65
CA ARG A 89 -13.35 23.17 3.68
C ARG A 89 -12.84 22.16 4.71
N ALA A 90 -11.92 21.29 4.31
CA ALA A 90 -11.34 20.28 5.19
C ALA A 90 -10.48 20.88 6.29
N ASP A 91 -9.71 21.93 5.99
CA ASP A 91 -8.88 22.65 6.97
C ASP A 91 -9.67 23.13 8.20
N ALA A 92 -10.88 23.64 7.98
CA ALA A 92 -11.79 24.09 9.03
C ALA A 92 -12.25 22.94 9.94
N VAL A 93 -12.43 21.73 9.39
CA VAL A 93 -12.81 20.54 10.17
C VAL A 93 -11.61 19.99 10.92
N THR A 94 -10.47 19.90 10.26
CA THR A 94 -9.21 19.42 10.83
C THR A 94 -8.76 20.30 12.01
N ALA A 95 -8.93 21.63 11.92
CA ALA A 95 -8.65 22.55 13.02
C ALA A 95 -9.48 22.27 14.29
N LEU A 96 -10.64 21.61 14.16
CA LEU A 96 -11.51 21.24 15.28
C LEU A 96 -11.19 19.86 15.86
N ALA A 97 -10.31 19.07 15.23
CA ALA A 97 -9.97 17.72 15.65
C ALA A 97 -8.98 17.64 16.83
N GLY A 98 -8.58 18.79 17.39
CA GLY A 98 -7.67 18.88 18.53
C GLY A 98 -6.19 18.77 18.14
N ALA A 99 -5.32 18.89 19.14
CA ALA A 99 -3.86 18.85 19.01
C ALA A 99 -3.26 17.78 19.94
N PRO A 100 -2.43 16.84 19.43
CA PRO A 100 -2.12 16.63 18.02
C PRO A 100 -3.33 16.12 17.24
N THR A 101 -3.44 16.52 15.97
CA THR A 101 -4.52 16.07 15.08
C THR A 101 -4.26 14.64 14.63
N THR A 102 -5.18 13.72 14.94
CA THR A 102 -5.10 12.31 14.54
C THR A 102 -6.15 11.92 13.51
N ALA A 103 -5.94 10.79 12.82
CA ALA A 103 -6.84 10.28 11.79
C ALA A 103 -8.20 9.92 12.38
N ALA A 104 -8.24 9.25 13.55
CA ALA A 104 -9.51 8.98 14.21
C ALA A 104 -10.20 10.25 14.71
N GLY A 105 -9.44 11.25 15.16
CA GLY A 105 -9.96 12.56 15.58
C GLY A 105 -10.64 13.31 14.43
N VAL A 106 -9.97 13.38 13.27
CA VAL A 106 -10.54 13.97 12.04
C VAL A 106 -11.81 13.21 11.63
N LEU A 107 -11.75 11.88 11.58
CA LEU A 107 -12.90 11.03 11.25
C LEU A 107 -14.09 11.30 12.18
N ALA A 108 -13.86 11.37 13.49
CA ALA A 108 -14.91 11.65 14.48
C ALA A 108 -15.53 13.04 14.28
N LYS A 109 -14.72 14.07 14.02
CA LYS A 109 -15.23 15.44 13.80
C LYS A 109 -16.06 15.59 12.54
N TRP A 110 -15.67 14.92 11.45
CA TRP A 110 -16.50 14.86 10.25
C TRP A 110 -17.85 14.21 10.50
N VAL A 111 -17.87 13.06 11.20
CA VAL A 111 -19.12 12.36 11.54
C VAL A 111 -20.01 13.21 12.47
N GLU A 112 -19.42 13.83 13.50
CA GLU A 112 -20.13 14.74 14.43
C GLU A 112 -20.82 15.89 13.69
N ARG A 113 -20.11 16.52 12.74
CA ARG A 113 -20.59 17.75 12.07
C ARG A 113 -21.48 17.50 10.87
N PHE A 114 -21.21 16.46 10.09
CA PHE A 114 -21.80 16.26 8.77
C PHE A 114 -22.53 14.92 8.60
N GLY A 115 -22.41 14.00 9.57
CA GLY A 115 -23.08 12.70 9.54
C GLY A 115 -24.61 12.82 9.54
N ALA A 116 -25.16 13.80 10.26
CA ALA A 116 -26.61 14.05 10.33
C ALA A 116 -27.09 15.19 9.40
N LEU A 117 -26.21 15.76 8.58
CA LEU A 117 -26.56 16.87 7.69
C LEU A 117 -27.53 16.37 6.60
N PRO A 118 -28.72 16.97 6.41
CA PRO A 118 -29.71 16.50 5.43
C PRO A 118 -29.27 16.71 3.98
N ASP A 119 -28.29 17.58 3.74
CA ASP A 119 -27.81 17.91 2.40
C ASP A 119 -27.30 16.65 1.69
N LYS A 120 -27.82 16.42 0.49
CA LYS A 120 -27.49 15.26 -0.32
C LYS A 120 -26.03 15.27 -0.78
N CYS A 121 -25.51 16.44 -1.12
CA CYS A 121 -24.25 16.61 -1.84
C CYS A 121 -23.27 17.41 -1.00
N LEU A 122 -22.20 16.76 -0.54
CA LEU A 122 -21.08 17.42 0.13
C LEU A 122 -19.87 17.42 -0.79
N GLU A 123 -19.20 18.56 -0.91
CA GLU A 123 -17.97 18.70 -1.67
C GLU A 123 -16.87 19.28 -0.78
N VAL A 124 -15.70 18.64 -0.79
CA VAL A 124 -14.46 19.21 -0.28
C VAL A 124 -13.68 19.74 -1.47
N PRO A 125 -13.55 21.07 -1.65
CA PRO A 125 -12.89 21.62 -2.81
C PRO A 125 -11.38 21.36 -2.71
N ARG A 126 -10.68 21.32 -3.85
CA ARG A 126 -9.23 21.00 -3.90
C ARG A 126 -8.36 21.98 -3.10
N ASP A 127 -8.76 23.24 -3.06
CA ASP A 127 -8.12 24.30 -2.27
C ASP A 127 -8.65 24.39 -0.83
N GLY A 128 -9.53 23.46 -0.43
CA GLY A 128 -10.12 23.34 0.90
C GLY A 128 -9.21 22.68 1.94
N GLY A 129 -7.98 22.32 1.57
CA GLY A 129 -7.07 21.53 2.41
C GLY A 129 -7.32 20.02 2.30
N GLN A 130 -6.44 19.23 2.94
CA GLN A 130 -6.56 17.77 2.97
C GLN A 130 -7.24 17.32 4.27
N ASN A 131 -8.15 16.35 4.18
CA ASN A 131 -8.71 15.70 5.37
C ASN A 131 -7.61 14.98 6.17
N PHE A 132 -6.76 14.26 5.45
CA PHE A 132 -5.66 13.47 6.00
C PHE A 132 -4.37 13.93 5.32
N ASP A 133 -3.55 14.70 6.03
CA ASP A 133 -2.36 15.34 5.47
C ASP A 133 -1.15 14.38 5.38
N ILE A 134 -0.11 14.80 4.65
CA ILE A 134 1.13 14.00 4.47
C ILE A 134 1.88 13.74 5.79
N TYR A 135 1.82 14.66 6.76
CA TYR A 135 2.49 14.52 8.05
C TYR A 135 1.81 13.45 8.91
N MET A 136 0.49 13.31 8.80
CA MET A 136 -0.26 12.22 9.41
C MET A 136 0.20 10.86 8.86
N PHE A 137 0.40 10.75 7.54
CA PHE A 137 0.95 9.53 6.94
C PHE A 137 2.41 9.25 7.33
N GLY A 138 3.15 10.27 7.77
CA GLY A 138 4.52 10.18 8.28
C GLY A 138 4.64 9.88 9.78
N ASP A 139 3.52 9.83 10.52
CA ASP A 139 3.52 9.70 11.98
C ASP A 139 2.54 8.62 12.45
N ALA A 140 3.10 7.53 12.96
CA ALA A 140 2.34 6.39 13.47
C ALA A 140 1.36 6.77 14.58
N SER A 141 1.73 7.72 15.44
CA SER A 141 0.89 8.17 16.56
C SER A 141 -0.33 8.97 16.08
N ARG A 142 -0.24 9.59 14.90
CA ARG A 142 -1.33 10.36 14.29
C ARG A 142 -2.21 9.51 13.38
N LEU A 143 -1.69 8.48 12.73
CA LEU A 143 -2.47 7.68 11.77
C LEU A 143 -3.04 6.39 12.36
N LEU A 144 -2.27 5.65 13.16
CA LEU A 144 -2.63 4.26 13.48
C LEU A 144 -3.79 4.14 14.48
N ASP A 145 -4.22 5.25 15.09
CA ASP A 145 -5.39 5.28 15.96
C ASP A 145 -6.70 4.99 15.21
N VAL A 146 -6.76 5.24 13.90
CA VAL A 146 -7.91 4.90 13.03
C VAL A 146 -7.95 3.42 12.64
N TRP A 147 -6.85 2.69 12.84
CA TRP A 147 -6.69 1.31 12.39
C TRP A 147 -7.79 0.34 12.87
N PRO A 148 -8.25 0.38 14.15
CA PRO A 148 -9.31 -0.51 14.61
C PRO A 148 -10.61 -0.38 13.81
N VAL A 149 -10.92 0.83 13.34
CA VAL A 149 -12.11 1.10 12.51
C VAL A 149 -11.83 0.76 11.04
N LEU A 150 -10.68 1.21 10.52
CA LEU A 150 -10.31 0.99 9.12
C LEU A 150 -10.19 -0.50 8.77
N SER A 151 -9.52 -1.29 9.61
CA SER A 151 -9.28 -2.73 9.39
C SER A 151 -10.56 -3.57 9.40
N GLN A 152 -11.61 -3.11 10.08
CA GLN A 152 -12.92 -3.78 10.12
C GLN A 152 -13.90 -3.28 9.06
N SER A 153 -13.57 -2.21 8.34
CA SER A 153 -14.43 -1.68 7.29
C SER A 153 -14.48 -2.60 6.06
N PRO A 154 -15.58 -2.55 5.27
CA PRO A 154 -15.63 -3.27 3.99
C PRO A 154 -14.51 -2.91 3.02
N LEU A 155 -13.95 -1.70 3.14
CA LEU A 155 -12.85 -1.21 2.29
C LEU A 155 -11.61 -2.08 2.36
N LEU A 156 -11.22 -2.53 3.57
CA LEU A 156 -10.06 -3.41 3.75
C LEU A 156 -10.44 -4.89 3.82
N ARG A 157 -11.59 -5.23 4.42
CA ARG A 157 -12.05 -6.63 4.48
C ARG A 157 -12.37 -7.20 3.10
N GLU A 158 -12.79 -6.36 2.17
CA GLU A 158 -13.13 -6.72 0.79
C GLU A 158 -12.26 -5.98 -0.24
N PHE A 159 -11.09 -5.48 0.20
CA PHE A 159 -10.11 -4.88 -0.71
C PHE A 159 -9.80 -5.85 -1.85
N ALA A 160 -9.74 -5.34 -3.08
CA ALA A 160 -9.22 -6.11 -4.18
C ALA A 160 -8.54 -5.26 -5.26
N TRP A 161 -7.48 -5.82 -5.85
CA TRP A 161 -6.83 -5.30 -7.03
C TRP A 161 -7.69 -5.56 -8.26
N SER A 162 -7.58 -4.72 -9.28
CA SER A 162 -8.34 -4.87 -10.51
C SER A 162 -8.04 -6.20 -11.22
N PRO A 163 -8.96 -6.70 -12.07
CA PRO A 163 -8.67 -7.84 -12.94
C PRO A 163 -7.43 -7.64 -13.83
N LEU A 164 -7.07 -6.40 -14.17
CA LEU A 164 -5.87 -6.10 -14.95
C LEU A 164 -4.59 -6.44 -14.16
N VAL A 165 -4.52 -6.01 -12.90
CA VAL A 165 -3.41 -6.29 -11.98
C VAL A 165 -3.33 -7.77 -11.64
N GLU A 166 -4.48 -8.40 -11.36
CA GLU A 166 -4.53 -9.82 -11.01
C GLU A 166 -4.15 -10.74 -12.18
N ARG A 167 -4.56 -10.40 -13.41
CA ARG A 167 -4.10 -11.13 -14.61
C ARG A 167 -2.59 -11.01 -14.81
N ALA A 168 -2.03 -9.81 -14.61
CA ALA A 168 -0.58 -9.60 -14.71
C ALA A 168 0.17 -10.46 -13.68
N PHE A 169 -0.33 -10.48 -12.44
CA PHE A 169 0.20 -11.31 -11.37
C PHE A 169 0.14 -12.81 -11.72
N ASP A 170 -1.03 -13.29 -12.18
CA ASP A 170 -1.24 -14.70 -12.49
C ASP A 170 -0.33 -15.17 -13.64
N ARG A 171 -0.16 -14.34 -14.68
CA ARG A 171 0.72 -14.65 -15.83
C ARG A 171 2.19 -14.76 -15.44
N ASN A 172 2.62 -13.98 -14.46
CA ASN A 172 4.04 -13.88 -14.07
C ASN A 172 4.42 -14.79 -12.89
N ARG A 173 3.49 -15.59 -12.36
CA ARG A 173 3.71 -16.33 -11.11
C ARG A 173 4.92 -17.26 -11.14
N ALA A 174 5.18 -17.91 -12.27
CA ALA A 174 6.33 -18.79 -12.43
C ALA A 174 7.67 -18.04 -12.37
N ALA A 175 7.69 -16.74 -12.69
CA ALA A 175 8.92 -15.94 -12.65
C ALA A 175 9.35 -15.60 -11.22
N PHE A 176 8.40 -15.31 -10.31
CA PHE A 176 8.72 -14.83 -8.96
C PHE A 176 8.43 -15.84 -7.83
N ALA A 177 7.58 -16.85 -8.04
CA ALA A 177 7.26 -17.86 -7.03
C ALA A 177 7.05 -19.26 -7.63
N PRO A 178 8.07 -19.84 -8.29
CA PRO A 178 7.94 -21.14 -8.95
C PRO A 178 7.55 -22.30 -7.99
N ALA A 179 7.81 -22.23 -6.68
CA ALA A 179 7.38 -23.29 -5.72
C ALA A 179 5.87 -23.28 -5.55
N ALA A 180 5.33 -22.08 -5.39
CA ALA A 180 3.92 -21.90 -5.09
C ALA A 180 3.08 -22.01 -6.37
N ALA A 181 3.68 -21.82 -7.56
CA ALA A 181 2.96 -21.73 -8.82
C ALA A 181 1.99 -22.90 -9.10
N PRO A 182 2.38 -24.18 -8.92
CA PRO A 182 1.47 -25.32 -9.18
C PRO A 182 0.31 -25.44 -8.17
N ALA A 183 0.50 -24.96 -6.94
CA ALA A 183 -0.45 -25.16 -5.83
C ALA A 183 -1.49 -24.03 -5.68
N VAL A 184 -1.27 -22.88 -6.34
CA VAL A 184 -2.09 -21.68 -6.15
C VAL A 184 -3.13 -21.57 -7.25
N ARG A 185 -4.39 -21.31 -6.89
CA ARG A 185 -5.45 -21.04 -7.88
C ARG A 185 -5.27 -19.66 -8.54
N PRO A 186 -5.56 -19.49 -9.84
CA PRO A 186 -5.62 -18.17 -10.48
C PRO A 186 -6.63 -17.25 -9.77
N LEU A 187 -6.29 -15.97 -9.61
CA LEU A 187 -7.19 -14.97 -9.04
C LEU A 187 -8.37 -14.63 -9.98
N THR A 188 -8.17 -14.88 -11.27
CA THR A 188 -9.07 -14.51 -12.37
C THR A 188 -10.02 -15.64 -12.82
N GLY A 189 -9.97 -16.80 -12.16
CA GLY A 189 -10.77 -17.98 -12.51
C GLY A 189 -12.22 -17.98 -11.99
N PRO A 190 -13.12 -18.79 -12.59
CA PRO A 190 -14.47 -19.04 -12.04
C PRO A 190 -14.38 -19.66 -10.64
N GLY A 191 -15.09 -19.09 -9.66
CA GLY A 191 -15.01 -19.52 -8.26
C GLY A 191 -13.90 -18.84 -7.43
N SER A 192 -13.18 -17.85 -7.98
CA SER A 192 -12.29 -16.97 -7.23
C SER A 192 -13.03 -15.94 -6.35
N SER A 193 -14.36 -15.91 -6.42
CA SER A 193 -15.22 -15.26 -5.42
C SER A 193 -15.11 -16.04 -4.10
N SER A 194 -14.28 -15.55 -3.18
CA SER A 194 -14.32 -15.76 -1.73
C SER A 194 -15.11 -16.98 -1.24
N GLY A 195 -14.76 -18.18 -1.71
CA GLY A 195 -15.14 -19.43 -1.07
C GLY A 195 -14.31 -19.55 0.20
N ALA A 196 -14.59 -18.71 1.19
CA ALA A 196 -14.00 -18.82 2.51
C ALA A 196 -14.29 -20.24 2.99
N ARG A 197 -13.26 -21.09 3.07
CA ARG A 197 -13.38 -22.33 3.85
C ARG A 197 -13.80 -21.88 5.26
N PRO A 198 -14.95 -22.34 5.78
CA PRO A 198 -15.37 -21.98 7.13
C PRO A 198 -14.21 -22.32 8.10
N GLY A 199 -13.68 -21.31 8.79
CA GLY A 199 -12.75 -21.50 9.91
C GLY A 199 -11.29 -21.06 9.76
N ARG A 200 -10.80 -20.56 8.60
CA ARG A 200 -9.38 -20.13 8.48
C ARG A 200 -9.09 -18.70 7.97
N ALA A 201 -9.93 -18.12 7.11
CA ALA A 201 -9.70 -16.76 6.59
C ALA A 201 -10.51 -15.72 7.38
N LYS A 202 -9.85 -14.63 7.82
CA LYS A 202 -10.47 -13.57 8.65
C LYS A 202 -11.37 -12.61 7.84
N SER A 203 -11.16 -12.50 6.52
CA SER A 203 -11.92 -11.62 5.61
C SER A 203 -11.90 -12.13 4.15
N PRO A 204 -12.80 -11.66 3.27
CA PRO A 204 -12.74 -11.96 1.83
C PRO A 204 -11.40 -11.59 1.16
N SER A 205 -10.82 -10.43 1.49
CA SER A 205 -9.48 -10.01 1.02
C SER A 205 -8.40 -10.99 1.49
N ALA A 206 -8.43 -11.40 2.76
CA ALA A 206 -7.45 -12.35 3.30
C ALA A 206 -7.54 -13.72 2.60
N ALA A 207 -8.75 -14.17 2.28
CA ALA A 207 -8.96 -15.42 1.52
C ALA A 207 -8.42 -15.32 0.09
N ARG A 208 -8.60 -14.15 -0.56
CA ARG A 208 -8.18 -13.91 -1.95
C ARG A 208 -6.66 -13.78 -2.08
N TYR A 209 -6.01 -13.09 -1.15
CA TYR A 209 -4.58 -12.79 -1.19
C TYR A 209 -3.80 -13.54 -0.12
N ALA A 210 -4.02 -14.84 -0.04
CA ALA A 210 -3.25 -15.71 0.84
C ALA A 210 -1.74 -15.69 0.52
N PRO A 211 -0.86 -15.77 1.53
CA PRO A 211 0.59 -15.80 1.34
C PRO A 211 1.06 -16.95 0.44
N LEU A 212 2.12 -16.69 -0.32
CA LEU A 212 2.88 -17.61 -1.14
C LEU A 212 4.03 -18.16 -0.30
N ALA A 213 3.92 -19.42 0.12
CA ALA A 213 4.95 -20.08 0.90
C ALA A 213 6.29 -20.09 0.14
N GLY A 214 7.38 -19.84 0.87
CA GLY A 214 8.74 -19.80 0.36
C GLY A 214 9.16 -18.52 -0.36
N LEU A 215 8.27 -17.53 -0.52
CA LEU A 215 8.57 -16.27 -1.19
C LEU A 215 9.04 -15.18 -0.22
N LEU A 216 10.24 -14.66 -0.46
CA LEU A 216 10.72 -13.38 0.07
C LEU A 216 10.49 -12.28 -0.98
N ALA A 217 9.78 -11.21 -0.62
CA ALA A 217 9.68 -10.02 -1.45
C ALA A 217 10.45 -8.85 -0.81
N LEU A 218 11.31 -8.19 -1.59
CA LEU A 218 12.12 -7.06 -1.18
C LEU A 218 11.66 -5.81 -1.93
N HIS A 219 11.20 -4.76 -1.24
CA HIS A 219 10.96 -3.46 -1.87
C HIS A 219 12.18 -2.55 -1.72
N VAL A 220 12.95 -2.44 -2.80
CA VAL A 220 14.15 -1.62 -2.86
C VAL A 220 13.92 -0.41 -3.75
N ARG A 221 13.66 0.74 -3.12
CA ARG A 221 13.44 2.01 -3.80
C ARG A 221 14.78 2.65 -4.15
N ARG A 222 14.97 3.00 -5.43
CA ARG A 222 16.19 3.60 -6.02
C ARG A 222 15.83 4.87 -6.79
N GLY A 223 16.68 5.32 -7.70
CA GLY A 223 16.41 6.46 -8.58
C GLY A 223 16.36 7.78 -7.82
N ASP A 224 15.27 8.54 -8.01
CA ASP A 224 14.94 9.80 -7.31
C ASP A 224 14.99 9.71 -5.78
N PHE A 225 14.95 8.49 -5.24
CA PHE A 225 14.86 8.26 -3.81
C PHE A 225 16.16 8.54 -3.04
N ALA A 226 17.32 8.63 -3.71
CA ALA A 226 18.58 8.92 -3.02
C ALA A 226 18.55 10.31 -2.34
N GLU A 227 18.16 11.33 -3.09
CA GLU A 227 17.99 12.69 -2.60
C GLU A 227 16.85 12.77 -1.58
N HIS A 228 15.72 12.14 -1.89
CA HIS A 228 14.58 12.07 -0.97
C HIS A 228 14.95 11.46 0.40
N CYS A 229 15.76 10.41 0.43
CA CYS A 229 16.25 9.82 1.67
C CYS A 229 17.11 10.77 2.49
N ALA A 230 17.97 11.57 1.83
CA ALA A 230 18.78 12.57 2.49
C ALA A 230 17.90 13.66 3.11
N ASP A 231 16.89 14.13 2.38
CA ASP A 231 15.96 15.16 2.88
C ASP A 231 15.12 14.67 4.05
N LEU A 232 14.57 13.45 3.95
CA LEU A 232 13.85 12.83 5.07
C LEU A 232 14.72 12.76 6.33
N ALA A 233 16.00 12.41 6.19
CA ALA A 233 16.94 12.36 7.31
C ALA A 233 17.24 13.75 7.88
N ARG A 234 17.41 14.76 7.02
CA ARG A 234 17.57 16.17 7.43
C ARG A 234 16.35 16.70 8.17
N TRP A 235 15.16 16.23 7.86
CA TRP A 235 13.94 16.57 8.58
C TRP A 235 13.72 15.75 9.86
N GLY A 236 14.60 14.78 10.16
CA GLY A 236 14.42 13.89 11.31
C GLY A 236 13.21 12.97 11.16
N SER A 237 12.85 12.60 9.93
CA SER A 237 11.68 11.79 9.64
C SER A 237 11.81 10.39 10.25
N SER A 238 10.70 9.87 10.75
CA SER A 238 10.59 8.46 11.14
C SER A 238 10.04 7.61 9.98
N TYR A 239 9.82 6.32 10.22
CA TYR A 239 9.11 5.48 9.27
C TYR A 239 7.71 6.03 9.00
N VAL A 240 7.24 5.87 7.75
CA VAL A 240 5.85 6.20 7.42
C VAL A 240 4.94 5.36 8.32
N ALA A 241 3.81 5.92 8.71
CA ALA A 241 2.97 5.37 9.77
C ALA A 241 2.54 3.91 9.54
N ASN A 242 2.20 3.54 8.31
CA ASN A 242 1.82 2.17 7.96
C ASN A 242 3.00 1.17 7.93
N ASN A 243 4.23 1.62 8.18
CA ASN A 243 5.42 0.80 8.41
C ASN A 243 5.76 0.68 9.92
N ALA A 244 4.93 1.21 10.81
CA ALA A 244 5.19 1.25 12.25
C ALA A 244 4.04 0.61 13.05
N PHE A 245 3.37 -0.40 12.48
CA PHE A 245 2.33 -1.14 13.21
C PHE A 245 2.89 -1.78 14.48
N PRO A 246 2.15 -1.75 15.60
CA PRO A 246 2.54 -2.45 16.82
C PRO A 246 2.85 -3.93 16.56
N GLY A 247 4.01 -4.39 17.05
CA GLY A 247 4.48 -5.77 16.88
C GLY A 247 5.30 -6.02 15.62
N MET A 248 5.47 -5.04 14.72
CA MET A 248 6.49 -5.14 13.67
C MET A 248 7.89 -5.16 14.30
N PRO A 249 8.81 -6.05 13.87
CA PRO A 249 10.09 -6.22 14.55
C PRO A 249 11.07 -5.06 14.35
N ASP A 250 11.05 -4.44 13.18
CA ASP A 250 12.03 -3.43 12.81
C ASP A 250 11.47 -2.04 13.09
N THR A 251 12.21 -1.27 13.86
CA THR A 251 11.85 0.09 14.26
C THR A 251 13.01 1.02 14.00
N PHE A 252 12.72 2.26 13.65
CA PHE A 252 13.73 3.30 13.48
C PHE A 252 13.36 4.53 14.30
N ARG A 253 14.33 5.03 15.05
CA ARG A 253 14.26 6.29 15.76
C ARG A 253 15.67 6.86 15.87
N PHE A 254 15.80 8.15 15.66
CA PHE A 254 17.04 8.82 15.98
C PHE A 254 17.27 8.81 17.50
N PRO A 255 18.51 8.65 17.98
CA PRO A 255 18.81 8.77 19.39
C PRO A 255 18.53 10.20 19.87
N PRO A 256 18.18 10.40 21.16
CA PRO A 256 18.04 11.73 21.72
C PRO A 256 19.30 12.57 21.48
N GLY A 257 19.14 13.81 20.99
CA GLY A 257 20.25 14.72 20.69
C GLY A 257 20.84 14.60 19.28
N ALA A 258 20.34 13.69 18.44
CA ALA A 258 20.69 13.64 17.01
C ALA A 258 20.23 14.89 16.22
N ASP A 259 19.50 15.80 16.86
CA ASP A 259 18.96 17.01 16.23
C ASP A 259 20.01 18.05 15.87
N ALA A 260 21.20 17.96 16.47
CA ALA A 260 22.27 18.94 16.31
C ALA A 260 23.08 18.76 15.01
N ASP A 261 23.05 17.57 14.39
CA ASP A 261 23.88 17.24 13.22
C ASP A 261 23.06 16.51 12.15
N ALA A 262 22.76 17.23 11.07
CA ALA A 262 21.99 16.71 9.95
C ALA A 262 22.75 15.64 9.16
N ASP A 263 24.08 15.73 9.04
CA ASP A 263 24.88 14.77 8.29
C ASP A 263 25.00 13.44 9.06
N ALA A 264 25.12 13.52 10.38
CA ALA A 264 25.03 12.33 11.24
C ALA A 264 23.68 11.61 11.10
N ARG A 265 22.57 12.35 10.96
CA ARG A 265 21.25 11.74 10.69
C ARG A 265 21.19 11.07 9.32
N VAL A 266 21.76 11.70 8.28
CA VAL A 266 21.81 11.12 6.93
C VAL A 266 22.56 9.80 6.94
N GLU A 267 23.75 9.74 7.55
CA GLU A 267 24.54 8.51 7.66
C GLU A 267 23.80 7.41 8.41
N MET A 268 23.14 7.76 9.53
CA MET A 268 22.38 6.81 10.34
C MET A 268 21.14 6.27 9.61
N GLN A 269 20.43 7.11 8.87
CA GLN A 269 19.19 6.73 8.19
C GLN A 269 19.45 5.96 6.88
N ARG A 270 20.57 6.24 6.20
CA ARG A 270 20.89 5.66 4.89
C ARG A 270 20.76 4.13 4.80
N PRO A 271 21.21 3.28 5.76
CA PRO A 271 21.00 1.82 5.65
C PRO A 271 19.53 1.42 5.61
N HIS A 272 18.64 2.17 6.26
CA HIS A 272 17.21 1.90 6.32
C HIS A 272 16.43 2.45 5.12
N CYS A 273 16.93 3.55 4.53
CA CYS A 273 16.25 4.27 3.46
C CYS A 273 16.83 3.99 2.06
N PHE A 274 18.15 3.87 1.94
CA PHE A 274 18.85 3.65 0.67
C PHE A 274 19.99 2.64 0.84
N PRO A 275 19.67 1.37 1.16
CA PRO A 275 20.67 0.34 1.41
C PRO A 275 21.52 0.03 0.16
N SER A 276 22.78 -0.30 0.40
CA SER A 276 23.72 -0.82 -0.60
C SER A 276 23.39 -2.27 -0.96
N ILE A 277 23.93 -2.78 -2.07
CA ILE A 277 23.74 -4.19 -2.47
C ILE A 277 24.17 -5.16 -1.36
N PRO A 278 25.37 -5.01 -0.72
CA PRO A 278 25.76 -5.88 0.39
C PRO A 278 24.76 -5.88 1.54
N GLU A 279 24.19 -4.72 1.90
CA GLU A 279 23.19 -4.62 2.97
C GLU A 279 21.88 -5.29 2.59
N ILE A 280 21.43 -5.14 1.34
CA ILE A 280 20.23 -5.82 0.83
C ILE A 280 20.41 -7.34 0.88
N VAL A 281 21.58 -7.84 0.44
CA VAL A 281 21.90 -9.27 0.45
C VAL A 281 21.99 -9.79 1.88
N ALA A 282 22.68 -9.08 2.77
CA ALA A 282 22.77 -9.45 4.19
C ALA A 282 21.39 -9.56 4.83
N ARG A 283 20.51 -8.59 4.55
CA ARG A 283 19.14 -8.61 5.04
C ARG A 283 18.33 -9.78 4.47
N ALA A 284 18.46 -10.08 3.19
CA ALA A 284 17.77 -11.21 2.57
C ALA A 284 18.21 -12.56 3.16
N VAL A 285 19.52 -12.73 3.40
CA VAL A 285 20.08 -13.93 4.04
C VAL A 285 19.60 -14.05 5.48
N GLU A 286 19.60 -12.96 6.26
CA GLU A 286 19.10 -12.95 7.63
C GLU A 286 17.65 -13.48 7.71
N GLU A 287 16.76 -12.99 6.85
CA GLU A 287 15.36 -13.44 6.85
C GLU A 287 15.20 -14.90 6.42
N ARG A 288 16.03 -15.38 5.49
CA ARG A 288 16.03 -16.79 5.11
C ARG A 288 16.44 -17.68 6.27
N GLU A 289 17.55 -17.39 6.94
CA GLU A 289 18.03 -18.19 8.05
C GLU A 289 17.05 -18.14 9.23
N ARG A 290 16.41 -17.00 9.45
CA ARG A 290 15.34 -16.83 10.45
C ARG A 290 14.13 -17.72 10.16
N GLU A 291 13.63 -17.74 8.93
CA GLU A 291 12.50 -18.60 8.55
C GLU A 291 12.87 -20.07 8.54
N ARG A 292 14.12 -20.42 8.17
CA ARG A 292 14.65 -21.78 8.30
C ARG A 292 14.62 -22.26 9.75
N ALA A 293 15.15 -21.45 10.68
CA ALA A 293 15.14 -21.77 12.11
C ALA A 293 13.72 -21.92 12.68
N ARG A 294 12.73 -21.18 12.15
CA ARG A 294 11.30 -21.35 12.50
C ARG A 294 10.70 -22.62 11.91
N GLY A 295 11.10 -23.00 10.70
CA GLY A 295 10.64 -24.19 10.00
C GLY A 295 11.02 -25.48 10.71
N ASP A 296 12.26 -25.54 11.22
CA ASP A 296 12.83 -26.71 11.91
C ASP A 296 12.11 -27.06 13.24
N GLY A 297 11.26 -26.16 13.77
CA GLY A 297 10.49 -26.37 15.00
C GLY A 297 8.98 -26.12 14.92
N GLY A 298 8.42 -25.78 13.74
CA GLY A 298 7.05 -25.23 13.69
C GLY A 298 6.30 -25.28 12.36
N GLY A 299 6.80 -25.96 11.33
CA GLY A 299 6.05 -26.19 10.08
C GLY A 299 5.98 -25.01 9.10
N ALA A 300 6.81 -23.97 9.29
CA ALA A 300 7.01 -22.92 8.29
C ALA A 300 7.90 -23.44 7.15
N VAL A 301 7.56 -23.11 5.90
CA VAL A 301 8.40 -23.43 4.73
C VAL A 301 9.55 -22.41 4.69
N GLY A 302 10.80 -22.86 4.58
CA GLY A 302 11.93 -21.94 4.43
C GLY A 302 11.80 -21.05 3.18
N LEU A 303 12.40 -19.86 3.22
CA LEU A 303 12.43 -18.98 2.05
C LEU A 303 13.35 -19.57 0.97
N VAL A 304 12.81 -19.75 -0.24
CA VAL A 304 13.51 -20.37 -1.36
C VAL A 304 13.47 -19.51 -2.63
N ASP A 305 12.52 -18.60 -2.75
CA ASP A 305 12.42 -17.66 -3.86
C ASP A 305 12.55 -16.23 -3.34
N VAL A 306 13.29 -15.39 -4.06
CA VAL A 306 13.40 -13.96 -3.75
C VAL A 306 12.97 -13.12 -4.95
N TYR A 307 12.11 -12.14 -4.68
CA TYR A 307 11.60 -11.19 -5.65
C TYR A 307 11.92 -9.74 -5.24
N VAL A 308 12.56 -8.99 -6.14
CA VAL A 308 12.97 -7.60 -5.90
C VAL A 308 12.03 -6.63 -6.61
N MET A 309 11.17 -5.96 -5.83
CA MET A 309 10.34 -4.84 -6.27
C MET A 309 11.20 -3.56 -6.33
N THR A 310 11.48 -3.02 -7.52
CA THR A 310 12.40 -1.88 -7.64
C THR A 310 12.19 -1.01 -8.89
N ASN A 311 12.46 0.29 -8.76
CA ASN A 311 12.62 1.25 -9.86
C ASN A 311 14.09 1.47 -10.27
N GLY A 312 15.03 0.65 -9.78
CA GLY A 312 16.45 0.79 -10.06
C GLY A 312 16.84 0.57 -11.53
N PRO A 313 17.96 1.15 -11.99
CA PRO A 313 18.51 0.92 -13.34
C PRO A 313 18.75 -0.56 -13.64
N GLY A 314 18.68 -0.94 -14.92
CA GLY A 314 18.79 -2.35 -15.32
C GLY A 314 20.12 -3.02 -14.94
N GLU A 315 21.22 -2.29 -15.04
CA GLU A 315 22.55 -2.77 -14.62
C GLU A 315 22.65 -3.01 -13.12
N TRP A 316 22.16 -2.08 -12.31
CA TRP A 316 22.12 -2.20 -10.85
C TRP A 316 21.24 -3.38 -10.40
N VAL A 317 20.10 -3.59 -11.08
CA VAL A 317 19.24 -4.75 -10.80
C VAL A 317 19.95 -6.07 -11.14
N ARG A 318 20.70 -6.14 -12.23
CA ARG A 318 21.50 -7.35 -12.54
C ARG A 318 22.55 -7.61 -11.46
N GLU A 319 23.30 -6.59 -11.07
CA GLU A 319 24.32 -6.70 -10.01
C GLU A 319 23.73 -7.20 -8.69
N LEU A 320 22.58 -6.65 -8.28
CA LEU A 320 21.88 -7.13 -7.09
C LEU A 320 21.42 -8.59 -7.22
N LYS A 321 20.86 -8.97 -8.38
CA LYS A 321 20.44 -10.36 -8.62
C LYS A 321 21.63 -11.32 -8.57
N ASP A 322 22.75 -10.96 -9.16
CA ASP A 322 23.98 -11.76 -9.16
C ASP A 322 24.55 -11.90 -7.74
N ALA A 323 24.51 -10.83 -6.94
CA ALA A 323 24.92 -10.86 -5.54
C ALA A 323 24.01 -11.76 -4.68
N LEU A 324 22.69 -11.70 -4.87
CA LEU A 324 21.73 -12.60 -4.22
C LEU A 324 21.98 -14.06 -4.60
N TRP A 325 22.22 -14.34 -5.88
CA TRP A 325 22.58 -15.68 -6.34
C TRP A 325 23.88 -16.19 -5.72
N THR A 326 24.90 -15.33 -5.67
CA THR A 326 26.22 -15.66 -5.11
C THR A 326 26.15 -15.97 -3.62
N ALA A 327 25.26 -15.30 -2.87
CA ALA A 327 25.01 -15.60 -1.47
C ALA A 327 24.43 -17.02 -1.24
N GLY A 328 23.98 -17.70 -2.30
CA GLY A 328 23.48 -19.08 -2.27
C GLY A 328 22.13 -19.22 -1.58
N GLY A 329 21.58 -20.44 -1.55
CA GLY A 329 20.35 -20.78 -0.80
C GLY A 329 19.02 -20.34 -1.44
N TRP A 330 19.05 -19.72 -2.61
CA TRP A 330 17.87 -19.38 -3.40
C TRP A 330 17.70 -20.34 -4.57
N ARG A 331 16.46 -20.70 -4.86
CA ARG A 331 16.07 -21.44 -6.07
C ARG A 331 15.71 -20.51 -7.22
N SER A 332 15.18 -19.32 -6.93
CA SER A 332 14.96 -18.29 -7.94
C SER A 332 15.20 -16.90 -7.39
N VAL A 333 15.81 -16.04 -8.21
CA VAL A 333 15.99 -14.61 -7.96
C VAL A 333 15.36 -13.85 -9.13
N ALA A 334 14.28 -13.10 -8.86
CA ALA A 334 13.56 -12.33 -9.86
C ALA A 334 13.33 -10.89 -9.40
N SER A 335 12.86 -10.02 -10.30
CA SER A 335 12.65 -8.61 -10.05
C SER A 335 11.47 -8.04 -10.83
N SER A 336 11.07 -6.81 -10.52
CA SER A 336 10.12 -6.02 -11.31
C SER A 336 10.46 -6.00 -12.80
N ARG A 337 11.73 -6.12 -13.19
CA ARG A 337 12.14 -6.07 -14.61
C ARG A 337 11.92 -7.39 -15.36
N ASP A 338 11.73 -8.48 -14.63
CA ASP A 338 11.50 -9.82 -15.19
C ASP A 338 10.00 -10.10 -15.43
N LEU A 339 9.11 -9.17 -15.05
CA LEU A 339 7.68 -9.29 -15.33
C LEU A 339 7.38 -9.06 -16.82
N GLU A 340 6.75 -10.04 -17.45
CA GLU A 340 6.15 -9.95 -18.78
C GLU A 340 4.79 -9.25 -18.68
N LEU A 341 4.74 -7.99 -19.11
CA LEU A 341 3.56 -7.12 -19.06
C LEU A 341 3.11 -6.74 -20.47
N ASP A 342 1.79 -6.81 -20.71
CA ASP A 342 1.18 -6.25 -21.91
C ASP A 342 1.14 -4.72 -21.80
N TRP A 343 0.65 -4.07 -22.86
CA TRP A 343 0.69 -2.62 -22.96
C TRP A 343 -0.04 -1.93 -21.81
N GLU A 344 -1.28 -2.33 -21.52
CA GLU A 344 -2.09 -1.74 -20.45
C GLU A 344 -1.49 -2.01 -19.07
N GLN A 345 -0.95 -3.21 -18.84
CA GLN A 345 -0.38 -3.59 -17.55
C GLN A 345 0.88 -2.81 -17.19
N ARG A 346 1.62 -2.25 -18.17
CA ARG A 346 2.80 -1.42 -17.90
C ARG A 346 2.47 -0.21 -17.03
N PHE A 347 1.28 0.35 -17.15
CA PHE A 347 0.85 1.52 -16.37
C PHE A 347 0.39 1.20 -14.95
N VAL A 348 0.14 -0.08 -14.65
CA VAL A 348 -0.28 -0.57 -13.33
C VAL A 348 0.75 -1.50 -12.69
N LYS A 349 1.97 -1.56 -13.25
CA LYS A 349 3.06 -2.43 -12.82
C LYS A 349 3.36 -2.33 -11.32
N GLN A 350 3.35 -1.12 -10.77
CA GLN A 350 3.53 -0.85 -9.34
C GLN A 350 2.50 -1.59 -8.47
N ALA A 351 1.25 -1.72 -8.93
CA ALA A 351 0.22 -2.46 -8.22
C ALA A 351 0.45 -3.97 -8.32
N VAL A 352 1.02 -4.46 -9.42
CA VAL A 352 1.45 -5.87 -9.55
C VAL A 352 2.54 -6.18 -8.54
N ASP A 353 3.57 -5.33 -8.45
CA ASP A 353 4.62 -5.42 -7.44
C ASP A 353 4.04 -5.43 -6.02
N MET A 354 3.13 -4.51 -5.72
CA MET A 354 2.46 -4.45 -4.41
C MET A 354 1.66 -5.72 -4.10
N LEU A 355 0.98 -6.31 -5.08
CA LEU A 355 0.28 -7.58 -4.91
C LEU A 355 1.25 -8.74 -4.65
N ILE A 356 2.43 -8.76 -5.30
CA ILE A 356 3.49 -9.74 -4.99
C ILE A 356 3.97 -9.56 -3.55
N GLY A 357 4.29 -8.34 -3.13
CA GLY A 357 4.69 -8.03 -1.75
C GLY A 357 3.60 -8.36 -0.72
N GLN A 358 2.35 -8.04 -1.02
CA GLN A 358 1.19 -8.35 -0.18
C GLN A 358 1.08 -9.87 0.06
N ARG A 359 1.38 -10.67 -0.96
CA ARG A 359 1.29 -12.13 -0.91
C ARG A 359 2.58 -12.83 -0.57
N ALA A 360 3.71 -12.16 -0.34
CA ALA A 360 4.94 -12.84 0.04
C ALA A 360 4.80 -13.56 1.40
N GLN A 361 5.56 -14.63 1.65
CA GLN A 361 5.66 -15.18 3.00
C GLN A 361 6.29 -14.14 3.91
N VAL A 362 7.45 -13.61 3.52
CA VAL A 362 8.11 -12.49 4.20
C VAL A 362 8.22 -11.32 3.22
N PHE A 363 7.85 -10.13 3.68
CA PHE A 363 8.05 -8.89 2.95
C PHE A 363 9.05 -8.03 3.71
N VAL A 364 10.12 -7.60 3.04
CA VAL A 364 11.07 -6.59 3.54
C VAL A 364 10.83 -5.31 2.75
N GLY A 365 10.25 -4.31 3.43
CA GLY A 365 9.96 -3.01 2.86
C GLY A 365 11.02 -1.95 3.14
N ASN A 366 10.85 -0.79 2.53
CA ASN A 366 11.55 0.42 2.88
C ASN A 366 10.71 1.21 3.89
N GLY A 367 11.24 1.47 5.09
CA GLY A 367 10.51 2.10 6.19
C GLY A 367 10.00 3.51 5.88
N PHE A 368 10.63 4.20 4.93
CA PHE A 368 10.30 5.57 4.52
C PHE A 368 9.41 5.62 3.28
N SER A 369 9.13 4.48 2.65
CA SER A 369 8.30 4.43 1.44
C SER A 369 6.83 4.21 1.76
N SER A 370 5.98 5.10 1.27
CA SER A 370 4.52 4.96 1.31
C SER A 370 3.99 3.73 0.54
N LEU A 371 4.74 3.23 -0.46
CA LEU A 371 4.42 1.98 -1.17
C LEU A 371 4.59 0.77 -0.23
N SER A 372 5.72 0.70 0.49
CA SER A 372 5.91 -0.33 1.53
C SER A 372 4.86 -0.22 2.63
N GLY A 373 4.52 1.00 3.05
CA GLY A 373 3.45 1.24 4.01
C GLY A 373 2.11 0.65 3.54
N LEU A 374 1.73 0.86 2.27
CA LEU A 374 0.50 0.26 1.73
C LEU A 374 0.57 -1.28 1.70
N VAL A 375 1.71 -1.87 1.34
CA VAL A 375 1.89 -3.33 1.37
C VAL A 375 1.73 -3.85 2.80
N ASN A 376 2.40 -3.24 3.78
CA ASN A 376 2.31 -3.62 5.19
C ASN A 376 0.89 -3.44 5.75
N MET A 377 0.21 -2.36 5.41
CA MET A 377 -1.20 -2.14 5.76
C MET A 377 -2.09 -3.27 5.22
N LEU A 378 -1.95 -3.65 3.94
CA LEU A 378 -2.73 -4.73 3.34
C LEU A 378 -2.40 -6.11 3.93
N ARG A 379 -1.13 -6.36 4.25
CA ARG A 379 -0.69 -7.60 4.93
C ARG A 379 -1.28 -7.70 6.33
N THR A 380 -1.23 -6.61 7.10
CA THR A 380 -1.82 -6.52 8.45
C THR A 380 -3.34 -6.67 8.40
N ALA A 381 -4.04 -6.04 7.44
CA ALA A 381 -5.48 -6.21 7.24
C ALA A 381 -5.87 -7.66 6.93
N ASN A 382 -5.01 -8.38 6.19
CA ASN A 382 -5.20 -9.79 5.88
C ASN A 382 -4.81 -10.72 7.04
N GLY A 383 -4.36 -10.17 8.17
CA GLY A 383 -3.99 -10.91 9.37
C GLY A 383 -2.68 -11.68 9.23
N ILE A 384 -1.79 -11.28 8.30
CA ILE A 384 -0.43 -11.81 8.21
C ILE A 384 0.33 -11.41 9.49
N PRO A 385 1.05 -12.34 10.14
CA PRO A 385 1.77 -12.04 11.38
C PRO A 385 2.72 -10.85 11.22
N ALA A 386 2.76 -9.96 12.22
CA ALA A 386 3.62 -8.77 12.18
C ALA A 386 5.11 -9.13 12.00
N ALA A 387 5.55 -10.27 12.53
CA ALA A 387 6.91 -10.80 12.36
C ALA A 387 7.29 -11.12 10.90
N GLN A 388 6.33 -11.20 9.98
CA GLN A 388 6.53 -11.40 8.53
C GLN A 388 6.51 -10.07 7.73
N ASN A 389 6.36 -8.94 8.43
CA ASN A 389 6.44 -7.59 7.87
C ASN A 389 7.73 -6.96 8.39
N ARG A 390 8.78 -7.00 7.57
CA ARG A 390 10.12 -6.53 7.90
C ARG A 390 10.43 -5.24 7.16
N LEU A 391 11.42 -4.51 7.65
CA LEU A 391 11.97 -3.31 7.01
C LEU A 391 13.49 -3.40 6.91
N PHE A 392 14.10 -2.60 6.04
CA PHE A 392 15.55 -2.41 6.04
C PHE A 392 16.02 -1.67 7.30
#